data_AF-A0A9N8F3G7-F1
#
_entry.id   AF-A0A9N8F3G7-F1
#
_cell.length_a   1.000
_cell.length_b   1.000
_cell.length_c   1.000
_cell.angle_alpha   90.00
_cell.angle_beta   90.00
_cell.angle_gamma   90.00
#
_symmetry.space_group_name_H-M   'P 1'
#
loop_
_entity.id
_entity.type
_entity.pdbx_description
1 polymer ?
#
loop_
_entity_poly.entity_id
_entity_poly.type
_entity_poly.pdbx_seq_one_letter_code
_entity_poly.pdbx_strand_id
1 'polypeptide(L)'
;MMKQLIALAFLSTISVASSSTNYKPLYYDRMIHFSPDGRLLQVEYAATAAENSSPLIVCQLGCCDNTMVAMTCSRSPSNSASSRHHQRPQDRLVVLEDTAVVAMSGVLADSLALLKQALNDWEDFKFVFGDQDRPSMMLTKIAESIGTACHTNCFSGGIRPYGSTMLIMGIDIDGATGGEDKRNDATEASQPFPFRIIQTDPSGGVKSIPLQSTDKQKSQQFSSSSVDLLKITGGSHDLRLKLEKAIQKLEDDPSSTMWERMRSLAAILVEAQEEMDNTASFFGLKKRKRRNKKDSTGENPTQARLNYKFEAVILSSKLGIHRLTEEQVDQLLKEVDSM
;
A
#
# COMPACT_ATOMS: atom_id res chain seq x y z
N MET A 1 65.35 28.72 -5.61
CA MET A 1 64.60 28.11 -6.73
C MET A 1 64.50 26.61 -6.50
N MET A 2 63.42 26.14 -5.86
CA MET A 2 63.09 24.71 -5.78
C MET A 2 61.74 24.52 -6.47
N LYS A 3 61.75 23.91 -7.65
CA LYS A 3 60.54 23.53 -8.38
C LYS A 3 59.96 22.28 -7.70
N GLN A 4 58.82 22.43 -7.02
CA GLN A 4 58.05 21.28 -6.56
C GLN A 4 57.40 20.61 -7.78
N LEU A 5 57.75 19.35 -7.99
CA LEU A 5 57.21 18.49 -9.03
C LEU A 5 55.87 17.94 -8.52
N ILE A 6 54.75 18.48 -9.00
CA ILE A 6 53.42 17.95 -8.71
C ILE A 6 53.24 16.68 -9.55
N ALA A 7 53.33 15.52 -8.91
CA ALA A 7 52.99 14.24 -9.51
C ALA A 7 51.46 14.15 -9.62
N LEU A 8 50.94 14.44 -10.82
CA LEU A 8 49.55 14.20 -11.18
C LEU A 8 49.36 12.67 -11.36
N ALA A 9 49.00 11.99 -10.28
CA ALA A 9 48.55 10.61 -10.35
C ALA A 9 47.16 10.60 -11.03
N PHE A 10 47.15 10.33 -12.34
CA PHE A 10 45.93 9.95 -13.04
C PHE A 10 45.42 8.64 -12.42
N LEU A 11 44.42 8.74 -11.54
CA LEU A 11 43.59 7.59 -11.19
C LEU A 11 42.89 7.16 -12.48
N SER A 12 43.39 6.13 -13.13
CA SER A 12 42.60 5.37 -14.08
C SER A 12 41.41 4.82 -13.31
N THR A 13 40.22 5.33 -13.61
CA THR A 13 38.98 4.70 -13.20
C THR A 13 38.98 3.32 -13.83
N ILE A 14 39.28 2.30 -13.03
CA ILE A 14 39.00 0.91 -13.39
C ILE A 14 37.47 0.85 -13.48
N SER A 15 36.95 1.06 -14.68
CA SER A 15 35.59 0.67 -15.01
C SER A 15 35.55 -0.84 -14.86
N VAL A 16 35.10 -1.30 -13.69
CA VAL A 16 34.71 -2.70 -13.51
C VAL A 16 33.49 -2.87 -14.39
N ALA A 17 33.73 -3.25 -15.65
CA ALA A 17 32.70 -3.80 -16.49
C ALA A 17 32.09 -4.95 -15.69
N SER A 18 30.83 -4.81 -15.29
CA SER A 18 30.07 -5.90 -14.69
C SER A 18 30.10 -7.06 -15.68
N SER A 19 31.00 -8.01 -15.44
CA SER A 19 30.97 -9.27 -16.13
C SER A 19 29.64 -9.89 -15.72
N SER A 20 28.69 -9.98 -16.65
CA SER A 20 27.50 -10.80 -16.50
C SER A 20 27.95 -12.26 -16.44
N THR A 21 28.52 -12.65 -15.30
CA THR A 21 28.74 -14.04 -14.99
C THR A 21 27.36 -14.66 -14.96
N ASN A 22 27.11 -15.63 -15.85
CA ASN A 22 25.91 -16.45 -15.79
C ASN A 22 25.99 -17.32 -14.54
N TYR A 23 25.79 -16.73 -13.36
CA TYR A 23 25.60 -17.48 -12.15
C TYR A 23 24.19 -18.05 -12.16
N LYS A 24 24.04 -19.29 -11.71
CA LYS A 24 22.73 -19.93 -11.64
C LYS A 24 21.93 -19.28 -10.50
N PRO A 25 20.88 -18.47 -10.78
CA PRO A 25 20.17 -17.71 -9.73
C PRO A 25 19.55 -18.63 -8.67
N LEU A 26 19.19 -19.86 -9.05
CA LEU A 26 18.68 -20.92 -8.17
C LEU A 26 19.59 -21.26 -6.97
N TYR A 27 20.89 -20.98 -7.02
CA TYR A 27 21.77 -21.23 -5.87
C TYR A 27 21.69 -20.13 -4.80
N TYR A 28 21.40 -18.89 -5.21
CA TYR A 28 21.34 -17.72 -4.34
C TYR A 28 19.94 -17.43 -3.83
N ASP A 29 18.91 -17.99 -4.47
CA ASP A 29 17.51 -17.85 -4.07
C ASP A 29 17.19 -18.63 -2.78
N ARG A 30 17.87 -19.74 -2.48
CA ARG A 30 17.44 -20.64 -1.37
C ARG A 30 17.68 -20.11 0.04
N MET A 31 18.51 -19.09 0.22
CA MET A 31 18.89 -18.53 1.51
C MET A 31 19.12 -17.03 1.35
N ILE A 32 19.12 -16.27 2.45
CA ILE A 32 19.50 -14.87 2.43
C ILE A 32 21.00 -14.75 2.12
N HIS A 33 21.34 -14.67 0.84
CA HIS A 33 22.68 -14.38 0.34
C HIS A 33 22.62 -13.31 -0.75
N PHE A 34 23.66 -12.49 -0.80
CA PHE A 34 23.86 -11.60 -1.93
C PHE A 34 24.14 -12.40 -3.18
N SER A 35 23.46 -12.04 -4.27
CA SER A 35 23.85 -12.50 -5.59
C SER A 35 25.22 -11.91 -5.96
N PRO A 36 25.92 -12.48 -6.95
CA PRO A 36 27.15 -11.89 -7.50
C PRO A 36 26.97 -10.45 -8.00
N ASP A 37 25.74 -10.03 -8.31
CA ASP A 37 25.39 -8.66 -8.69
C ASP A 37 25.13 -7.74 -7.48
N GLY A 38 25.23 -8.26 -6.25
CA GLY A 38 24.95 -7.51 -5.02
C GLY A 38 23.46 -7.41 -4.64
N ARG A 39 22.58 -8.25 -5.21
CA ARG A 39 21.13 -8.21 -4.96
C ARG A 39 20.71 -9.23 -3.92
N LEU A 40 19.69 -8.89 -3.13
CA LEU A 40 19.03 -9.83 -2.21
C LEU A 40 17.77 -10.39 -2.85
N LEU A 41 17.91 -11.50 -3.57
CA LEU A 41 16.81 -12.09 -4.35
C LEU A 41 15.58 -12.42 -3.49
N GLN A 42 15.78 -12.91 -2.27
CA GLN A 42 14.70 -13.21 -1.32
C GLN A 42 13.87 -11.97 -0.94
N VAL A 43 14.49 -10.79 -0.87
CA VAL A 43 13.77 -9.54 -0.59
C VAL A 43 12.96 -9.10 -1.82
N GLU A 44 13.52 -9.27 -3.01
CA GLU A 44 12.81 -8.96 -4.26
C GLU A 44 11.61 -9.89 -4.49
N TYR A 45 11.72 -11.18 -4.14
CA TYR A 45 10.58 -12.10 -4.17
C TYR A 45 9.52 -11.72 -3.13
N ALA A 46 9.92 -11.29 -1.94
CA ALA A 46 9.00 -10.79 -0.93
C ALA A 46 8.26 -9.52 -1.42
N ALA A 47 8.97 -8.58 -2.05
CA ALA A 47 8.37 -7.41 -2.70
C ALA A 47 7.40 -7.80 -3.82
N THR A 48 7.79 -8.73 -4.69
CA THR A 48 6.93 -9.24 -5.76
C THR A 48 5.68 -9.93 -5.21
N ALA A 49 5.80 -10.63 -4.07
CA ALA A 49 4.65 -11.23 -3.38
C ALA A 49 3.72 -10.17 -2.76
N ALA A 50 4.28 -9.07 -2.24
CA ALA A 50 3.53 -7.95 -1.72
C ALA A 50 2.77 -7.20 -2.82
N GLU A 51 3.40 -7.01 -3.98
CA GLU A 51 2.80 -6.41 -5.17
C GLU A 51 1.66 -7.27 -5.75
N ASN A 52 1.83 -8.58 -5.83
CA ASN A 52 0.79 -9.48 -6.38
C ASN A 52 -0.38 -9.78 -5.42
N SER A 53 -0.64 -8.90 -4.46
CA SER A 53 -1.76 -9.03 -3.52
C SER A 53 -2.98 -8.21 -3.94
N SER A 54 -4.06 -8.28 -3.15
CA SER A 54 -5.27 -7.46 -3.35
C SER A 54 -4.92 -5.97 -3.53
N PRO A 55 -5.43 -5.28 -4.58
CA PRO A 55 -5.17 -3.87 -4.77
C PRO A 55 -5.75 -3.07 -3.60
N LEU A 56 -4.96 -2.10 -3.19
CA LEU A 56 -5.30 -1.12 -2.19
C LEU A 56 -5.02 0.25 -2.80
N ILE A 57 -6.08 1.05 -2.88
CA ILE A 57 -6.02 2.40 -3.42
C ILE A 57 -6.22 3.40 -2.29
N VAL A 58 -5.48 4.48 -2.37
CA VAL A 58 -5.64 5.66 -1.54
C VAL A 58 -5.86 6.83 -2.49
N CYS A 59 -7.05 7.42 -2.41
CA CYS A 59 -7.47 8.52 -3.24
C CYS A 59 -7.87 9.70 -2.35
N GLN A 60 -7.63 10.91 -2.84
CA GLN A 60 -8.23 12.11 -2.30
C GLN A 60 -9.50 12.41 -3.10
N LEU A 61 -10.59 12.69 -2.39
CA LEU A 61 -11.81 13.15 -3.01
C LEU A 61 -11.87 14.66 -2.82
N GLY A 62 -11.70 15.41 -3.91
CA GLY A 62 -11.94 16.84 -3.96
C GLY A 62 -13.43 17.10 -3.74
N CYS A 63 -13.84 17.23 -2.49
CA CYS A 63 -15.04 17.92 -2.08
C CYS A 63 -14.61 19.02 -1.11
N CYS A 64 -15.49 19.96 -0.77
CA CYS A 64 -15.20 21.14 0.08
C CYS A 64 -14.50 20.83 1.42
N ASP A 65 -14.46 19.57 1.82
CA ASP A 65 -13.77 19.05 3.00
C ASP A 65 -12.63 18.13 2.56
N ASN A 66 -11.38 18.53 2.83
CA ASN A 66 -10.18 17.72 2.62
C ASN A 66 -10.41 16.29 3.15
N THR A 67 -10.70 15.35 2.25
CA THR A 67 -11.06 13.98 2.62
C THR A 67 -10.26 12.99 1.79
N MET A 68 -9.63 12.06 2.49
CA MET A 68 -8.88 10.95 1.91
C MET A 68 -9.66 9.66 2.12
N VAL A 69 -9.66 8.78 1.14
CA VAL A 69 -10.32 7.48 1.23
C VAL A 69 -9.33 6.38 0.88
N ALA A 70 -9.21 5.40 1.77
CA ALA A 70 -8.47 4.17 1.54
C ALA A 70 -9.48 3.05 1.28
N MET A 71 -9.31 2.32 0.17
CA MET A 71 -10.20 1.23 -0.22
C MET A 71 -9.40 0.00 -0.63
N THR A 72 -9.93 -1.18 -0.32
CA THR A 72 -9.41 -2.45 -0.81
C THR A 72 -10.53 -3.43 -1.02
N CYS A 73 -10.35 -4.31 -2.00
CA CYS A 73 -11.22 -5.45 -2.25
C CYS A 73 -10.38 -6.71 -2.11
N SER A 74 -10.79 -7.60 -1.22
CA SER A 74 -10.08 -8.85 -0.97
C SER A 74 -10.97 -10.06 -1.19
N ARG A 75 -10.37 -11.16 -1.63
CA ARG A 75 -11.11 -12.42 -1.74
C ARG A 75 -11.44 -12.95 -0.35
N SER A 76 -12.73 -13.08 -0.06
CA SER A 76 -13.23 -13.81 1.09
C SER A 76 -12.97 -15.32 0.88
N PRO A 77 -12.42 -16.04 1.87
CA PRO A 77 -12.33 -17.49 1.79
C PRO A 77 -13.74 -18.05 1.62
N SER A 78 -14.00 -18.72 0.49
CA SER A 78 -15.34 -19.22 0.20
C SER A 78 -15.80 -20.16 1.31
N ASN A 79 -17.09 -20.10 1.62
CA ASN A 79 -17.81 -21.00 2.53
C ASN A 79 -17.86 -22.43 1.98
N SER A 80 -16.72 -23.04 1.67
CA SER A 80 -16.65 -24.46 1.37
C SER A 80 -17.07 -25.22 2.63
N ALA A 81 -18.05 -26.11 2.50
CA ALA A 81 -18.67 -26.88 3.59
C ALA A 81 -17.68 -27.72 4.44
N SER A 82 -16.41 -27.80 4.03
CA SER A 82 -15.32 -28.42 4.78
C SER A 82 -14.69 -27.53 5.87
N SER A 83 -14.88 -26.21 5.84
CA SER A 83 -14.38 -25.31 6.90
C SER A 83 -15.44 -25.13 7.99
N ARG A 84 -15.47 -26.05 8.96
CA ARG A 84 -16.34 -25.97 10.15
C ARG A 84 -15.98 -24.83 11.13
N HIS A 85 -14.96 -24.04 10.83
CA HIS A 85 -14.74 -22.77 11.50
C HIS A 85 -15.19 -21.65 10.57
N HIS A 86 -16.13 -20.84 11.05
CA HIS A 86 -16.52 -19.58 10.45
C HIS A 86 -15.29 -18.66 10.47
N GLN A 87 -14.41 -18.81 9.48
CA GLN A 87 -13.26 -17.92 9.31
C GLN A 87 -13.83 -16.61 8.81
N ARG A 88 -14.10 -15.70 9.76
CA ARG A 88 -14.40 -14.31 9.41
C ARG A 88 -13.27 -13.82 8.50
N PRO A 89 -13.60 -13.23 7.34
CA PRO A 89 -12.57 -12.68 6.47
C PRO A 89 -11.82 -11.61 7.25
N GLN A 90 -10.49 -11.73 7.29
CA GLN A 90 -9.62 -10.86 8.07
C GLN A 90 -9.50 -9.48 7.44
N ASP A 91 -9.44 -8.45 8.28
CA ASP A 91 -9.33 -7.07 7.85
C ASP A 91 -7.96 -6.75 7.26
N ARG A 92 -7.93 -5.97 6.18
CA ARG A 92 -6.69 -5.41 5.60
C ARG A 92 -6.52 -3.93 5.95
N LEU A 93 -7.61 -3.23 6.25
CA LEU A 93 -7.61 -1.87 6.77
C LEU A 93 -7.93 -1.91 8.27
N VAL A 94 -6.97 -1.47 9.09
CA VAL A 94 -7.10 -1.42 10.55
C VAL A 94 -6.98 0.02 11.00
N VAL A 95 -8.02 0.51 11.66
CA VAL A 95 -8.08 1.85 12.23
C VAL A 95 -7.44 1.81 13.63
N LEU A 96 -6.45 2.68 13.87
CA LEU A 96 -5.79 2.89 15.15
C LEU A 96 -6.41 4.13 15.80
N GLU A 97 -7.42 3.90 16.64
CA GLU A 97 -8.21 4.98 17.27
C GLU A 97 -8.70 6.01 16.22
N ASP A 98 -8.69 7.31 16.53
CA ASP A 98 -9.23 8.35 15.65
C ASP A 98 -8.16 9.10 14.84
N THR A 99 -6.89 8.64 14.88
CA THR A 99 -5.73 9.40 14.40
C THR A 99 -4.93 8.71 13.29
N ALA A 100 -4.92 7.37 13.24
CA ALA A 100 -4.17 6.63 12.23
C ALA A 100 -4.91 5.42 11.65
N VAL A 101 -4.50 4.99 10.47
CA VAL A 101 -4.99 3.82 9.75
C VAL A 101 -3.80 3.06 9.19
N VAL A 102 -3.77 1.76 9.43
CA VAL A 102 -2.77 0.84 8.87
C VAL A 102 -3.44 -0.03 7.82
N ALA A 103 -2.88 0.01 6.62
CA ALA A 103 -3.33 -0.65 5.42
C ALA A 103 -2.31 -1.74 5.03
N MET A 104 -2.77 -2.98 4.89
CA MET A 104 -1.93 -4.15 4.69
C MET A 104 -2.02 -4.72 3.27
N SER A 105 -0.89 -4.72 2.56
CA SER A 105 -0.74 -5.31 1.23
C SER A 105 0.30 -6.44 1.27
N GLY A 106 -0.02 -7.59 0.69
CA GLY A 106 0.85 -8.76 0.63
C GLY A 106 0.32 -10.00 1.35
N VAL A 107 1.26 -10.82 1.83
CA VAL A 107 0.98 -12.05 2.58
C VAL A 107 0.40 -11.68 3.94
N LEU A 108 -0.89 -11.95 4.12
CA LEU A 108 -1.65 -11.48 5.27
C LEU A 108 -1.08 -11.94 6.62
N ALA A 109 -0.54 -13.17 6.69
CA ALA A 109 0.10 -13.67 7.92
C ALA A 109 1.32 -12.83 8.33
N ASP A 110 2.10 -12.36 7.34
CA ASP A 110 3.25 -11.48 7.58
C ASP A 110 2.78 -10.09 7.98
N SER A 111 1.76 -9.57 7.29
CA SER A 111 1.16 -8.27 7.59
C SER A 111 0.61 -8.23 9.02
N LEU A 112 -0.04 -9.29 9.49
CA LEU A 112 -0.57 -9.38 10.86
C LEU A 112 0.54 -9.45 11.92
N ALA A 113 1.68 -10.09 11.62
CA ALA A 113 2.82 -10.09 12.53
C ALA A 113 3.40 -8.67 12.70
N LEU A 114 3.54 -7.94 11.59
CA LEU A 114 3.97 -6.53 11.60
C LEU A 114 2.94 -5.62 12.26
N LEU A 115 1.65 -5.82 11.99
CA LEU A 115 0.56 -5.08 12.63
C LEU A 115 0.58 -5.26 14.15
N LYS A 116 0.79 -6.48 14.63
CA LYS A 116 0.87 -6.75 16.07
C LYS A 116 2.01 -5.97 16.72
N GLN A 117 3.17 -5.90 16.07
CA GLN A 117 4.27 -5.09 16.55
C GLN A 117 3.90 -3.60 16.55
N ALA A 118 3.31 -3.11 15.46
CA ALA A 118 2.86 -1.71 15.35
C ALA A 118 1.84 -1.32 16.42
N LEU A 119 0.93 -2.23 16.80
CA LEU A 119 -0.03 -2.02 17.88
C LEU A 119 0.66 -1.91 19.24
N ASN A 120 1.65 -2.75 19.51
CA ASN A 120 2.43 -2.64 20.75
C ASN A 120 3.20 -1.30 20.77
N ASP A 121 3.82 -0.91 19.67
CA ASP A 121 4.54 0.37 19.57
C ASP A 121 3.61 1.58 19.71
N TRP A 122 2.36 1.45 19.22
CA TRP A 122 1.30 2.45 19.39
C TRP A 122 0.96 2.63 20.87
N GLU A 123 0.68 1.52 21.57
CA GLU A 123 0.36 1.54 23.00
C GLU A 123 1.53 2.07 23.84
N ASP A 124 2.75 1.66 23.55
CA ASP A 124 3.97 2.13 24.21
C ASP A 124 4.18 3.64 24.00
N PHE A 125 3.93 4.12 22.78
CA PHE A 125 4.02 5.56 22.49
C PHE A 125 3.00 6.36 23.30
N LYS A 126 1.74 5.93 23.26
CA LYS A 126 0.65 6.57 24.01
C LYS A 126 0.91 6.56 25.52
N PHE A 127 1.46 5.47 26.05
CA PHE A 127 1.84 5.37 27.45
C PHE A 127 2.92 6.40 27.84
N VAL A 128 3.88 6.66 26.95
CA VAL A 128 4.99 7.59 27.20
C VAL A 128 4.59 9.06 27.03
N PHE A 129 3.81 9.38 25.99
CA PHE A 129 3.51 10.76 25.60
C PHE A 129 2.12 11.28 26.03
N GLY A 130 1.21 10.38 26.42
CA GLY A 130 -0.13 10.73 26.92
C GLY A 130 -1.15 10.95 25.79
N ASP A 131 -2.20 11.74 26.05
CA ASP A 131 -3.24 12.05 25.04
C ASP A 131 -2.92 13.34 24.23
N GLN A 132 -1.83 14.06 24.53
CA GLN A 132 -1.45 15.30 23.82
C GLN A 132 -0.64 15.04 22.54
N ASP A 133 -0.88 13.90 21.90
CA ASP A 133 0.09 13.27 21.03
C ASP A 133 0.17 13.94 19.67
N ARG A 134 1.39 14.32 19.29
CA ARG A 134 1.79 14.75 17.95
C ARG A 134 1.58 13.60 16.98
N PRO A 135 0.46 13.57 16.22
CA PRO A 135 0.11 12.39 15.42
C PRO A 135 1.17 12.12 14.34
N SER A 136 1.83 13.18 13.84
CA SER A 136 2.92 13.09 12.87
C SER A 136 4.13 12.28 13.36
N MET A 137 4.54 12.51 14.61
CA MET A 137 5.69 11.84 15.20
C MET A 137 5.38 10.36 15.44
N MET A 138 4.16 10.08 15.88
CA MET A 138 3.66 8.73 16.12
C MET A 138 3.64 7.88 14.84
N LEU A 139 3.06 8.42 13.76
CA LEU A 139 3.03 7.77 12.44
C LEU A 139 4.44 7.42 11.95
N THR A 140 5.39 8.35 12.12
CA THR A 140 6.78 8.15 11.71
C THR A 140 7.44 7.05 12.53
N LYS A 141 7.30 7.07 13.86
CA LYS A 141 7.92 6.08 14.75
C LYS A 141 7.41 4.67 14.48
N ILE A 142 6.11 4.52 14.23
CA ILE A 142 5.51 3.23 13.90
C ILE A 142 6.04 2.71 12.56
N ALA A 143 6.13 3.59 11.56
CA ALA A 143 6.69 3.22 10.27
C ALA A 143 8.17 2.80 10.38
N GLU A 144 8.96 3.51 11.17
CA GLU A 144 10.36 3.18 11.46
C GLU A 144 10.51 1.85 12.20
N SER A 145 9.62 1.56 13.16
CA SER A 145 9.63 0.28 13.87
C SER A 145 9.32 -0.89 12.93
N ILE A 146 8.28 -0.77 12.10
CA ILE A 146 7.95 -1.76 11.07
C ILE A 146 9.13 -1.91 10.08
N GLY A 147 9.70 -0.80 9.62
CA GLY A 147 10.86 -0.80 8.73
C GLY A 147 12.06 -1.52 9.34
N THR A 148 12.32 -1.27 10.63
CA THR A 148 13.37 -1.94 11.40
C THR A 148 13.12 -3.44 11.49
N ALA A 149 11.88 -3.87 11.78
CA ALA A 149 11.52 -5.29 11.83
C ALA A 149 11.75 -6.00 10.48
N CYS A 150 11.32 -5.36 9.39
CA CYS A 150 11.57 -5.85 8.03
C CYS A 150 13.07 -5.95 7.73
N HIS A 151 13.82 -4.90 8.05
CA HIS A 151 15.26 -4.87 7.86
C HIS A 151 15.96 -5.98 8.65
N THR A 152 15.65 -6.14 9.94
CA THR A 152 16.24 -7.17 10.80
C THR A 152 16.01 -8.58 10.21
N ASN A 153 14.80 -8.87 9.72
CA ASN A 153 14.51 -10.16 9.09
C ASN A 153 15.26 -10.39 7.77
N CYS A 154 15.61 -9.33 7.05
CA CYS A 154 16.43 -9.43 5.84
C CYS A 154 17.89 -9.79 6.12
N PHE A 155 18.41 -9.58 7.34
CA PHE A 155 19.83 -9.78 7.66
C PHE A 155 20.09 -10.83 8.74
N SER A 156 19.08 -11.24 9.51
CA SER A 156 19.26 -12.13 10.66
C SER A 156 19.65 -13.58 10.32
N GLY A 157 19.65 -13.96 9.03
CA GLY A 157 20.05 -15.29 8.57
C GLY A 157 19.06 -16.40 8.96
N GLY A 158 18.70 -17.26 8.01
CA GLY A 158 17.80 -18.41 8.28
C GLY A 158 16.33 -18.07 8.53
N ILE A 159 15.95 -16.80 8.55
CA ILE A 159 14.56 -16.32 8.61
C ILE A 159 14.20 -15.76 7.23
N ARG A 160 12.96 -15.91 6.76
CA ARG A 160 12.54 -15.29 5.49
C ARG A 160 12.12 -13.82 5.70
N PRO A 161 12.35 -12.92 4.72
CA PRO A 161 11.77 -11.57 4.75
C PRO A 161 10.25 -11.60 4.80
N TYR A 162 9.65 -10.51 5.30
CA TYR A 162 8.19 -10.34 5.28
C TYR A 162 7.72 -10.04 3.86
N GLY A 163 6.78 -10.82 3.34
CA GLY A 163 6.15 -10.61 2.03
C GLY A 163 5.02 -9.59 2.08
N SER A 164 5.20 -8.48 2.81
CA SER A 164 4.17 -7.48 3.06
C SER A 164 4.72 -6.06 2.94
N THR A 165 3.92 -5.19 2.35
CA THR A 165 4.08 -3.73 2.32
C THR A 165 2.96 -3.14 3.15
N MET A 166 3.29 -2.29 4.13
CA MET A 166 2.27 -1.61 4.93
C MET A 166 2.19 -0.14 4.54
N LEU A 167 0.97 0.39 4.47
CA LEU A 167 0.69 1.81 4.34
C LEU A 167 0.17 2.32 5.67
N ILE A 168 0.77 3.37 6.18
CA ILE A 168 0.40 4.00 7.44
C ILE A 168 -0.09 5.40 7.09
N MET A 169 -1.36 5.66 7.37
CA MET A 169 -2.06 6.88 7.02
C MET A 169 -2.53 7.55 8.29
N GLY A 170 -2.52 8.87 8.36
CA GLY A 170 -3.08 9.56 9.52
C GLY A 170 -3.32 11.03 9.25
N ILE A 171 -4.03 11.65 10.19
CA ILE A 171 -4.34 13.07 10.16
C ILE A 171 -3.20 13.79 10.88
N ASP A 172 -2.46 14.61 10.15
CA ASP A 172 -1.42 15.47 10.68
C ASP A 172 -1.98 16.88 10.90
N ILE A 173 -2.37 17.15 12.15
CA ILE A 173 -2.89 18.46 12.57
C ILE A 173 -1.74 19.46 12.76
N ASP A 174 -0.51 18.98 12.91
CA ASP A 174 0.69 19.76 13.20
C ASP A 174 1.37 20.30 11.94
N GLY A 175 0.56 20.69 10.95
CA GLY A 175 0.97 21.37 9.72
C GLY A 175 1.80 22.67 9.89
N ALA A 176 2.37 22.95 11.05
CA ALA A 176 3.18 24.12 11.34
C ALA A 176 4.65 23.82 11.67
N THR A 177 5.03 22.58 12.01
CA THR A 177 6.43 22.25 12.30
C THR A 177 6.94 21.22 11.32
N GLY A 178 7.41 21.71 10.18
CA GLY A 178 8.27 20.93 9.29
C GLY A 178 9.37 20.26 10.12
N GLY A 179 9.56 18.96 9.91
CA GLY A 179 10.68 18.24 10.48
C GLY A 179 11.98 19.01 10.24
N GLU A 180 12.85 19.00 11.25
CA GLU A 180 14.16 19.65 11.30
C GLU A 180 15.18 19.14 10.23
N ASP A 181 14.72 18.46 9.18
CA ASP A 181 15.53 17.95 8.08
C ASP A 181 15.66 18.91 6.89
N LYS A 182 15.21 20.17 7.01
CA LYS A 182 15.55 21.21 6.03
C LYS A 182 16.88 21.86 6.38
N ARG A 183 17.99 21.21 6.03
CA ARG A 183 19.19 21.96 5.63
C ARG A 183 18.87 22.62 4.29
N ASN A 184 18.67 23.94 4.36
CA ASN A 184 18.70 24.90 3.26
C ASN A 184 17.69 24.65 2.13
N ASP A 185 16.55 25.34 2.20
CA ASP A 185 16.14 26.29 1.14
C ASP A 185 14.80 26.93 1.55
N ALA A 186 14.84 28.25 1.75
CA ALA A 186 13.68 29.06 2.07
C ALA A 186 12.85 29.27 0.80
N THR A 187 11.71 28.59 0.69
CA THR A 187 10.64 28.97 -0.23
C THR A 187 9.29 28.63 0.40
N GLU A 188 8.60 29.71 0.79
CA GLU A 188 7.16 29.92 0.98
C GLU A 188 6.28 28.71 1.38
N ALA A 189 5.73 28.79 2.60
CA ALA A 189 4.76 27.87 3.17
C ALA A 189 3.43 27.86 2.39
N SER A 190 3.22 26.83 1.57
CA SER A 190 1.88 26.34 1.23
C SER A 190 1.27 25.70 2.48
N GLN A 191 -0.01 25.95 2.74
CA GLN A 191 -0.76 25.29 3.81
C GLN A 191 -0.60 23.77 3.62
N PRO A 192 0.00 23.02 4.56
CA PRO A 192 0.22 21.61 4.34
C PRO A 192 -1.11 20.87 4.38
N PHE A 193 -1.23 19.89 3.49
CA PHE A 193 -2.31 18.92 3.54
C PHE A 193 -2.32 18.25 4.92
N PRO A 194 -3.48 18.14 5.60
CA PRO A 194 -3.57 17.63 6.96
C PRO A 194 -3.47 16.11 7.03
N PHE A 195 -2.94 15.45 5.99
CA PHE A 195 -2.82 14.01 5.93
C PHE A 195 -1.37 13.64 5.70
N ARG A 196 -0.98 12.46 6.20
CA ARG A 196 0.34 11.89 5.94
C ARG A 196 0.17 10.43 5.56
N ILE A 197 0.88 10.02 4.53
CA ILE A 197 0.94 8.62 4.09
C ILE A 197 2.40 8.18 4.11
N ILE A 198 2.68 7.08 4.80
CA ILE A 198 4.00 6.46 4.88
C ILE A 198 3.88 5.02 4.38
N GLN A 199 4.70 4.65 3.41
CA GLN A 199 4.82 3.29 2.92
C GLN A 199 6.06 2.62 3.53
N THR A 200 5.91 1.37 3.93
CA THR A 200 7.02 0.49 4.35
C THR A 200 7.19 -0.64 3.34
N ASP A 201 8.44 -0.97 3.03
CA ASP A 201 8.78 -2.02 2.07
C ASP A 201 9.35 -3.27 2.78
N PRO A 202 9.25 -4.46 2.17
CA PRO A 202 9.87 -5.71 2.68
C PRO A 202 11.36 -5.63 3.02
N SER A 203 12.08 -4.70 2.39
CA SER A 203 13.51 -4.44 2.66
C SER A 203 13.78 -3.68 3.96
N GLY A 204 12.73 -3.13 4.57
CA GLY A 204 12.81 -2.18 5.68
C GLY A 204 12.87 -0.71 5.26
N GLY A 205 12.73 -0.42 3.95
CA GLY A 205 12.61 0.95 3.47
C GLY A 205 11.34 1.62 4.02
N VAL A 206 11.48 2.86 4.50
CA VAL A 206 10.36 3.70 4.93
C VAL A 206 10.32 4.93 4.03
N LYS A 207 9.19 5.16 3.38
CA LYS A 207 9.01 6.26 2.42
C LYS A 207 7.75 7.04 2.74
N SER A 208 7.90 8.31 3.08
CA SER A 208 6.77 9.24 3.05
C SER A 208 6.36 9.48 1.59
N ILE A 209 5.06 9.33 1.32
CA ILE A 209 4.51 9.65 0.01
C ILE A 209 4.20 11.14 0.04
N PRO A 210 4.91 11.97 -0.76
CA PRO A 210 4.59 13.38 -0.82
C PRO A 210 3.20 13.52 -1.41
N LEU A 211 2.29 14.08 -0.62
CA LEU A 211 1.01 14.57 -1.13
C LEU A 211 1.35 15.81 -1.95
N GLN A 212 1.39 15.66 -3.27
CA GLN A 212 1.79 16.75 -4.15
C GLN A 212 0.78 17.90 -4.02
N SER A 213 1.20 19.04 -3.47
CA SER A 213 0.89 20.30 -4.14
C SER A 213 1.79 20.34 -5.37
N THR A 214 1.30 19.89 -6.52
CA THR A 214 2.11 20.00 -7.74
C THR A 214 2.46 21.49 -7.96
N ASP A 215 3.75 21.79 -8.07
CA ASP A 215 4.29 23.13 -8.36
C ASP A 215 3.84 23.72 -9.71
N LYS A 216 2.94 23.03 -10.44
CA LYS A 216 2.20 23.58 -11.58
C LYS A 216 0.91 24.32 -11.19
N GLN A 217 0.53 24.36 -9.92
CA GLN A 217 -0.67 25.04 -9.44
C GLN A 217 -0.40 26.05 -8.31
N LYS A 218 0.58 26.95 -8.50
CA LYS A 218 0.65 28.19 -7.70
C LYS A 218 -0.50 29.18 -8.01
N SER A 219 -1.43 28.86 -8.92
CA SER A 219 -2.47 29.80 -9.38
C SER A 219 -3.76 29.16 -9.89
N GLN A 220 -4.06 27.91 -9.53
CA GLN A 220 -5.41 27.38 -9.71
C GLN A 220 -5.83 26.73 -8.40
N GLN A 221 -6.96 27.21 -7.86
CA GLN A 221 -7.71 26.53 -6.82
C GLN A 221 -7.79 25.05 -7.21
N PHE A 222 -7.45 24.13 -6.29
CA PHE A 222 -7.78 22.73 -6.42
C PHE A 222 -9.22 22.65 -6.93
N SER A 223 -9.42 22.03 -8.08
CA SER A 223 -10.76 21.85 -8.60
C SER A 223 -11.52 21.06 -7.54
N SER A 224 -12.61 21.63 -7.00
CA SER A 224 -13.41 21.04 -5.93
C SER A 224 -14.19 19.79 -6.38
N SER A 225 -13.76 19.18 -7.48
CA SER A 225 -14.43 18.09 -8.18
C SER A 225 -13.52 16.94 -8.58
N SER A 226 -12.20 17.05 -8.40
CA SER A 226 -11.28 16.01 -8.90
C SER A 226 -11.06 14.85 -7.93
N VAL A 227 -10.96 13.63 -8.48
CA VAL A 227 -10.45 12.44 -7.77
C VAL A 227 -8.95 12.35 -8.00
N ASP A 228 -8.16 12.67 -6.98
CA ASP A 228 -6.71 12.60 -7.08
C ASP A 228 -6.20 11.28 -6.52
N LEU A 229 -5.59 10.46 -7.37
CA LEU A 229 -4.96 9.22 -6.94
C LEU A 229 -3.67 9.52 -6.18
N LEU A 230 -3.61 9.19 -4.89
CA LEU A 230 -2.42 9.39 -4.06
C LEU A 230 -1.47 8.19 -4.15
N LYS A 231 -2.02 6.98 -4.00
CA LYS A 231 -1.22 5.76 -4.02
C LYS A 231 -2.04 4.52 -4.39
N ILE A 232 -1.43 3.64 -5.18
CA ILE A 232 -1.84 2.24 -5.33
C ILE A 232 -0.73 1.34 -4.79
N THR A 233 -1.12 0.38 -3.96
CA THR A 233 -0.27 -0.69 -3.46
C THR A 233 -0.99 -2.02 -3.67
N GLY A 234 -0.24 -3.09 -3.96
CA GLY A 234 -0.85 -4.33 -4.41
C GLY A 234 -1.39 -4.23 -5.83
N GLY A 235 -1.98 -5.31 -6.32
CA GLY A 235 -2.24 -5.51 -7.74
C GLY A 235 -0.95 -5.81 -8.51
N SER A 236 -1.01 -6.76 -9.43
CA SER A 236 0.09 -6.94 -10.38
C SER A 236 0.38 -5.64 -11.14
N HIS A 237 1.60 -5.48 -11.64
CA HIS A 237 2.03 -4.26 -12.34
C HIS A 237 1.05 -3.82 -13.45
N ASP A 238 0.57 -4.77 -14.26
CA ASP A 238 -0.35 -4.50 -15.36
C ASP A 238 -1.72 -4.01 -14.87
N LEU A 239 -2.23 -4.59 -13.79
CA LEU A 239 -3.50 -4.20 -13.19
C LEU A 239 -3.40 -2.83 -12.55
N ARG A 240 -2.29 -2.52 -11.91
CA ARG A 240 -2.04 -1.19 -11.38
C ARG A 240 -2.08 -0.14 -12.48
N LEU A 241 -1.44 -0.38 -13.63
CA LEU A 241 -1.50 0.54 -14.77
C LEU A 241 -2.92 0.70 -15.34
N LYS A 242 -3.72 -0.38 -15.35
CA LYS A 242 -5.14 -0.31 -15.73
C LYS A 242 -5.94 0.51 -14.72
N LEU A 243 -5.74 0.28 -13.42
CA LEU A 243 -6.38 1.02 -12.33
C LEU A 243 -6.02 2.50 -12.39
N GLU A 244 -4.74 2.85 -12.54
CA GLU A 244 -4.27 4.24 -12.70
C GLU A 244 -4.98 4.91 -13.89
N LYS A 245 -5.08 4.22 -15.04
CA LYS A 245 -5.80 4.73 -16.22
C LYS A 245 -7.31 4.83 -15.99
N ALA A 246 -7.92 3.88 -15.29
CA ALA A 246 -9.36 3.88 -15.01
C ALA A 246 -9.73 5.03 -14.08
N ILE A 247 -8.93 5.27 -13.04
CA ILE A 247 -9.11 6.38 -12.10
C ILE A 247 -8.87 7.72 -12.81
N GLN A 248 -7.86 7.83 -13.67
CA GLN A 248 -7.60 9.05 -14.45
C GLN A 248 -8.70 9.36 -15.49
N LYS A 249 -9.41 8.35 -15.97
CA LYS A 249 -10.55 8.49 -16.89
C LYS A 249 -11.85 8.84 -16.18
N LEU A 250 -11.90 8.74 -14.86
CA LEU A 250 -13.05 9.19 -14.10
C LEU A 250 -13.15 10.71 -14.33
N GLU A 251 -14.08 11.13 -15.17
CA GLU A 251 -14.27 12.56 -15.45
C GLU A 251 -14.74 13.27 -14.18
N ASP A 252 -14.19 14.45 -13.95
CA ASP A 252 -14.49 15.30 -12.80
C ASP A 252 -15.87 15.93 -12.97
N ASP A 253 -16.94 15.14 -12.87
CA ASP A 253 -18.29 15.68 -12.88
C ASP A 253 -18.48 16.52 -11.60
N PRO A 254 -18.64 17.85 -11.71
CA PRO A 254 -18.67 18.72 -10.54
C PRO A 254 -19.95 18.54 -9.71
N SER A 255 -20.98 17.93 -10.28
CA SER A 255 -22.22 17.57 -9.59
C SER A 255 -22.19 16.20 -8.91
N SER A 256 -21.16 15.38 -9.15
CA SER A 256 -21.09 14.04 -8.56
C SER A 256 -20.87 14.13 -7.05
N THR A 257 -21.70 13.41 -6.31
CA THR A 257 -21.54 13.32 -4.86
C THR A 257 -20.31 12.48 -4.51
N MET A 258 -19.75 12.70 -3.32
CA MET A 258 -18.66 11.87 -2.79
C MET A 258 -19.01 10.37 -2.84
N TRP A 259 -20.27 10.04 -2.54
CA TRP A 259 -20.80 8.67 -2.57
C TRP A 259 -20.75 8.05 -3.97
N GLU A 260 -21.18 8.78 -5.01
CA GLU A 260 -21.12 8.32 -6.39
C GLU A 260 -19.68 8.07 -6.86
N ARG A 261 -18.74 8.93 -6.46
CA ARG A 261 -17.31 8.72 -6.76
C ARG A 261 -16.76 7.48 -6.07
N MET A 262 -17.09 7.30 -4.79
CA MET A 262 -16.68 6.11 -4.04
C MET A 262 -17.26 4.84 -4.66
N ARG A 263 -18.49 4.90 -5.17
CA ARG A 263 -19.14 3.81 -5.91
C ARG A 263 -18.40 3.47 -7.20
N SER A 264 -18.05 4.46 -8.02
CA SER A 264 -17.28 4.21 -9.25
C SER A 264 -15.90 3.61 -8.94
N LEU A 265 -15.22 4.10 -7.90
CA LEU A 265 -13.95 3.52 -7.44
C LEU A 265 -14.10 2.07 -6.95
N ALA A 266 -15.16 1.77 -6.21
CA ALA A 266 -15.44 0.42 -5.73
C ALA A 266 -15.72 -0.54 -6.89
N ALA A 267 -16.46 -0.12 -7.91
CA ALA A 267 -16.72 -0.93 -9.10
C ALA A 267 -15.41 -1.31 -9.81
N ILE A 268 -14.54 -0.32 -10.05
CA ILE A 268 -13.21 -0.51 -10.66
C ILE A 268 -12.34 -1.47 -9.83
N LEU A 269 -12.37 -1.35 -8.50
CA LEU A 269 -11.63 -2.23 -7.60
C LEU A 269 -12.13 -3.68 -7.61
N VAL A 270 -13.44 -3.88 -7.60
CA VAL A 270 -14.05 -5.21 -7.66
C VAL A 270 -13.69 -5.89 -8.98
N GLU A 271 -13.82 -5.17 -10.11
CA GLU A 271 -13.43 -5.67 -11.43
C GLU A 271 -11.94 -6.05 -11.46
N ALA A 272 -11.05 -5.21 -10.92
CA ALA A 272 -9.62 -5.49 -10.87
C ALA A 272 -9.29 -6.72 -9.99
N GLN A 273 -9.98 -6.89 -8.87
CA GLN A 273 -9.82 -8.07 -8.01
C GLN A 273 -10.32 -9.34 -8.72
N GLU A 274 -11.43 -9.27 -9.45
CA GLU A 274 -11.93 -10.38 -10.27
C GLU A 274 -10.94 -10.77 -11.38
N GLU A 275 -10.34 -9.80 -12.08
CA GLU A 275 -9.29 -10.07 -13.08
C GLU A 275 -8.08 -10.80 -12.44
N MET A 276 -7.67 -10.42 -11.22
CA MET A 276 -6.62 -11.13 -10.50
C MET A 276 -6.99 -12.57 -10.18
N ASP A 277 -8.20 -12.78 -9.68
CA ASP A 277 -8.64 -14.13 -9.32
C ASP A 277 -8.83 -15.02 -10.55
N ASN A 278 -9.28 -14.45 -11.67
CA ASN A 278 -9.36 -15.12 -12.95
C ASN A 278 -7.98 -15.54 -13.47
N THR A 279 -6.99 -14.63 -13.44
CA THR A 279 -5.61 -14.95 -13.84
C THR A 279 -4.99 -15.99 -12.90
N ALA A 280 -5.15 -15.85 -11.59
CA ALA A 280 -4.67 -16.81 -10.60
C ALA A 280 -5.29 -18.21 -10.80
N SER A 281 -6.60 -18.27 -11.08
CA SER A 281 -7.30 -19.52 -11.37
C SER A 281 -6.76 -20.17 -12.66
N PHE A 282 -6.50 -19.39 -13.72
CA PHE A 282 -5.93 -19.88 -14.96
C PHE A 282 -4.54 -20.52 -14.76
N PHE A 283 -3.67 -19.88 -13.98
CA PHE A 283 -2.38 -20.45 -13.60
C PHE A 283 -2.54 -21.68 -12.69
N GLY A 284 -3.52 -21.67 -11.77
CA GLY A 284 -3.86 -22.80 -10.90
C GLY A 284 -4.45 -24.01 -11.64
N LEU A 285 -5.25 -23.79 -12.68
CA LEU A 285 -5.88 -24.81 -13.51
C LEU A 285 -4.87 -25.59 -14.36
N LYS A 286 -3.72 -24.99 -14.74
CA LYS A 286 -2.59 -25.75 -15.30
C LYS A 286 -1.98 -26.74 -14.30
N LYS A 287 -1.97 -26.44 -13.00
CA LYS A 287 -1.58 -27.39 -11.94
C LYS A 287 -2.70 -28.40 -11.59
N ARG A 288 -3.97 -28.05 -11.82
CA ARG A 288 -5.14 -28.85 -11.45
C ARG A 288 -5.66 -29.81 -12.53
N LYS A 289 -5.25 -29.67 -13.81
CA LYS A 289 -5.63 -30.61 -14.89
C LYS A 289 -5.18 -32.07 -14.70
N ARG A 290 -4.46 -32.40 -13.61
CA ARG A 290 -4.17 -33.80 -13.21
C ARG A 290 -5.07 -34.37 -12.11
N ARG A 291 -5.97 -33.60 -11.47
CA ARG A 291 -6.90 -34.13 -10.48
C ARG A 291 -8.29 -33.51 -10.61
N ASN A 292 -9.23 -34.37 -11.00
CA ASN A 292 -10.68 -34.28 -10.90
C ASN A 292 -11.45 -33.64 -12.08
N LYS A 293 -11.92 -34.55 -12.94
CA LYS A 293 -13.13 -34.46 -13.75
C LYS A 293 -14.32 -34.87 -12.87
N LYS A 294 -15.08 -33.90 -12.39
CA LYS A 294 -16.52 -33.93 -12.01
C LYS A 294 -16.74 -32.82 -11.00
N ASP A 295 -17.51 -31.83 -11.40
CA ASP A 295 -18.58 -31.15 -10.66
C ASP A 295 -18.88 -29.84 -11.40
N SER A 296 -19.75 -29.97 -12.40
CA SER A 296 -20.31 -28.84 -13.14
C SER A 296 -21.72 -28.59 -12.61
N THR A 297 -21.82 -27.76 -11.58
CA THR A 297 -23.06 -27.09 -11.19
C THR A 297 -22.84 -25.61 -11.37
N GLY A 298 -23.62 -24.99 -12.26
CA GLY A 298 -23.51 -23.56 -12.56
C GLY A 298 -23.74 -22.74 -11.30
N GLU A 299 -22.71 -21.98 -10.90
CA GLU A 299 -22.81 -21.02 -9.82
C GLU A 299 -23.60 -19.80 -10.31
N ASN A 300 -24.59 -19.39 -9.53
CA ASN A 300 -25.35 -18.16 -9.78
C ASN A 300 -24.43 -16.93 -9.57
N PRO A 301 -24.53 -15.87 -10.39
CA PRO A 301 -23.68 -14.66 -10.25
C PRO A 301 -23.83 -13.97 -8.87
N THR A 302 -24.95 -14.16 -8.18
CA THR A 302 -25.16 -13.68 -6.81
C THR A 302 -24.30 -14.41 -5.76
N GLN A 303 -23.87 -15.65 -6.02
CA GLN A 303 -22.94 -16.38 -5.14
C GLN A 303 -21.49 -15.92 -5.31
N ALA A 304 -21.14 -15.31 -6.45
CA ALA A 304 -19.81 -14.76 -6.67
C ALA A 304 -19.55 -13.52 -5.80
N ARG A 305 -20.56 -12.68 -5.53
CA ARG A 305 -20.44 -11.49 -4.67
C ARG A 305 -20.19 -11.81 -3.20
N LEU A 306 -20.65 -12.97 -2.71
CA LEU A 306 -20.32 -13.46 -1.36
C LEU A 306 -18.84 -13.84 -1.21
N ASN A 307 -18.06 -13.86 -2.30
CA ASN A 307 -16.65 -14.23 -2.28
C ASN A 307 -15.70 -13.03 -2.20
N TYR A 308 -16.18 -11.79 -2.21
CA TYR A 308 -15.34 -10.60 -2.07
C TYR A 308 -15.74 -9.80 -0.85
N LYS A 309 -14.73 -9.37 -0.09
CA LYS A 309 -14.89 -8.44 1.01
C LYS A 309 -14.31 -7.10 0.59
N PHE A 310 -15.18 -6.10 0.54
CA PHE A 310 -14.81 -4.72 0.33
C PHE A 310 -14.63 -4.02 1.66
N GLU A 311 -13.55 -3.26 1.80
CA GLU A 311 -13.25 -2.46 2.98
C GLU A 311 -12.90 -1.05 2.52
N ALA A 312 -13.50 -0.06 3.20
CA ALA A 312 -13.17 1.34 2.97
C ALA A 312 -13.11 2.11 4.29
N VAL A 313 -12.11 2.97 4.38
CA VAL A 313 -11.89 3.90 5.50
C VAL A 313 -11.76 5.30 4.95
N ILE A 314 -12.54 6.22 5.52
CA ILE A 314 -12.58 7.63 5.17
C ILE A 314 -11.82 8.38 6.26
N LEU A 315 -10.86 9.22 5.88
CA LEU A 315 -10.15 10.13 6.76
C LEU A 315 -10.54 11.56 6.39
N SER A 316 -11.20 12.25 7.31
CA SER A 316 -11.60 13.65 7.15
C SER A 316 -10.98 14.49 8.25
N SER A 317 -10.44 15.66 7.91
CA SER A 317 -9.89 16.58 8.91
C SER A 317 -10.93 17.12 9.89
N LYS A 318 -12.22 17.13 9.51
CA LYS A 318 -13.33 17.62 10.35
C LYS A 318 -14.04 16.51 11.09
N LEU A 319 -14.30 15.39 10.42
CA LEU A 319 -15.09 14.29 10.98
C LEU A 319 -14.23 13.25 11.70
N GLY A 320 -12.90 13.24 11.48
CA GLY A 320 -12.01 12.19 11.95
C GLY A 320 -11.96 11.00 11.00
N ILE A 321 -11.60 9.83 11.54
CA ILE A 321 -11.39 8.60 10.78
C ILE A 321 -12.61 7.69 10.95
N HIS A 322 -13.24 7.32 9.85
CA HIS A 322 -14.46 6.50 9.84
C HIS A 322 -14.30 5.29 8.94
N ARG A 323 -14.47 4.10 9.52
CA ARG A 323 -14.61 2.85 8.76
C ARG A 323 -16.06 2.67 8.34
N LEU A 324 -16.31 2.37 7.07
CA LEU A 324 -17.66 2.07 6.60
C LEU A 324 -18.20 0.79 7.26
N THR A 325 -19.47 0.82 7.67
CA THR A 325 -20.15 -0.37 8.19
C THR A 325 -20.49 -1.35 7.05
N GLU A 326 -20.71 -2.62 7.39
CA GLU A 326 -21.11 -3.63 6.41
C GLU A 326 -22.38 -3.22 5.63
N GLU A 327 -23.33 -2.57 6.30
CA GLU A 327 -24.56 -2.04 5.66
C GLU A 327 -24.27 -0.94 4.63
N GLN A 328 -23.36 -0.01 4.96
CA GLN A 328 -22.96 1.06 4.05
C GLN A 328 -22.18 0.50 2.86
N VAL A 329 -21.31 -0.48 3.08
CA VAL A 329 -20.60 -1.18 2.01
C VAL A 329 -21.58 -1.91 1.09
N ASP A 330 -22.58 -2.61 1.65
CA ASP A 330 -23.61 -3.28 0.88
C ASP A 330 -24.45 -2.31 0.04
N GLN A 331 -24.78 -1.14 0.58
CA GLN A 331 -25.47 -0.08 -0.18
C GLN A 331 -24.61 0.40 -1.34
N LEU A 332 -23.33 0.66 -1.08
CA LEU A 332 -22.37 1.12 -2.08
C LEU A 332 -22.22 0.10 -3.22
N LEU A 333 -22.24 -1.21 -2.91
CA LEU A 333 -22.11 -2.29 -3.90
C LEU A 333 -23.41 -2.66 -4.62
N LYS A 334 -24.57 -2.74 -3.95
CA LYS A 334 -25.87 -3.08 -4.57
C LYS A 334 -26.23 -2.14 -5.71
N GLU A 335 -25.84 -0.89 -5.53
CA GLU A 335 -26.06 0.16 -6.48
C GLU A 335 -25.15 0.03 -7.71
N VAL A 336 -23.89 -0.41 -7.58
CA VAL A 336 -23.00 -0.70 -8.73
C VAL A 336 -23.68 -1.60 -9.78
N ASP A 337 -24.50 -2.54 -9.33
CA ASP A 337 -25.16 -3.54 -10.18
C ASP A 337 -26.30 -3.00 -11.04
N SER A 338 -26.74 -1.77 -10.79
CA SER A 338 -27.84 -1.10 -11.50
C SER A 338 -27.37 -0.18 -12.63
N MET A 339 -26.06 -0.07 -12.87
CA MET A 339 -25.43 0.70 -13.96
C MET A 339 -24.96 -0.23 -15.07
#